data_AF-A0A2S9F949-F1
#
_entry.id   AF-A0A2S9F949-F1
#
_cell.length_a   1.000
_cell.length_b   1.000
_cell.length_c   1.000
_cell.angle_alpha   90.00
_cell.angle_beta   90.00
_cell.angle_gamma   90.00
#
_symmetry.space_group_name_H-M   'P 1'
#
loop_
_entity.id
_entity.type
_entity.pdbx_description
1 polymer ?
#
loop_
_entity_poly.entity_id
_entity_poly.type
_entity_poly.pdbx_seq_one_letter_code
_entity_poly.pdbx_strand_id
1 'polypeptide(L)' 'EGGPLCSGRARGLNIVDDTVPGDAVMVRDKEYIFCPWHQWGFELATGTTAVKPEWSIRTYPVRVVGNDVLVQA' A
#
# COMPACT_ATOMS: atom_id res chain seq x y z
N GLU A 1 6.00 3.48 18.52
CA GLU A 1 6.40 2.15 17.99
C GLU A 1 5.78 1.95 16.61
N GLY A 2 6.36 1.09 15.77
CA GLY A 2 5.78 0.75 14.47
C GLY A 2 4.57 -0.17 14.63
N GLY A 3 3.52 0.04 13.84
CA GLY A 3 2.38 -0.88 13.77
C GLY A 3 2.67 -2.12 12.91
N PRO A 4 1.87 -3.20 13.03
CA PRO A 4 2.07 -4.46 12.34
C PRO A 4 1.58 -4.36 10.89
N LEU A 5 2.25 -3.55 10.04
CA LEU A 5 1.80 -3.28 8.68
C LEU A 5 1.58 -4.56 7.86
N CYS A 6 2.41 -5.57 8.05
CA CYS A 6 2.32 -6.85 7.34
C CYS A 6 1.06 -7.67 7.66
N SER A 7 0.35 -7.39 8.76
CA SER A 7 -0.98 -7.98 9.03
C SER A 7 -2.12 -7.11 8.48
N GLY A 8 -1.80 -6.01 7.80
CA GLY A 8 -2.73 -5.17 7.07
C GLY A 8 -3.30 -5.86 5.83
N ARG A 9 -4.40 -5.30 5.32
CA ARG A 9 -5.05 -5.81 4.11
C ARG A 9 -4.56 -5.06 2.88
N ALA A 10 -4.16 -5.80 1.84
CA ALA A 10 -3.99 -5.23 0.51
C ALA A 10 -5.36 -4.85 -0.08
N ARG A 11 -5.51 -3.60 -0.52
CA ARG A 11 -6.72 -3.07 -1.15
C ARG A 11 -6.39 -1.87 -2.04
N GLY A 12 -7.40 -1.37 -2.75
CA GLY A 12 -7.28 -0.13 -3.53
C GLY A 12 -7.16 1.14 -2.68
N LEU A 13 -6.74 2.21 -3.35
CA LEU A 13 -6.69 3.57 -2.81
C LEU A 13 -8.08 4.21 -2.94
N ASN A 14 -8.60 4.77 -1.85
CA ASN A 14 -9.80 5.61 -1.90
C ASN A 14 -9.41 7.00 -2.40
N ILE A 15 -10.06 7.47 -3.46
CA ILE A 15 -9.97 8.85 -3.96
C ILE A 15 -11.36 9.48 -3.91
N VAL A 16 -11.41 10.81 -3.92
CA VAL A 16 -12.68 11.55 -4.05
C VAL A 16 -13.30 11.22 -5.41
N ASP A 17 -14.60 10.90 -5.42
CA ASP A 17 -15.38 10.83 -6.65
C ASP A 17 -15.72 12.26 -7.08
N ASP A 18 -15.24 12.69 -8.24
CA ASP A 18 -15.49 14.03 -8.78
C ASP A 18 -16.89 14.16 -9.44
N THR A 19 -17.60 13.04 -9.62
CA THR A 19 -18.93 12.99 -10.21
C THR A 19 -20.05 13.07 -9.17
N VAL A 20 -19.79 12.70 -7.91
CA VAL A 20 -20.78 12.68 -6.82
C VAL A 20 -20.22 13.39 -5.57
N PRO A 21 -20.77 14.57 -5.19
CA PRO A 21 -20.29 15.30 -4.02
C PRO A 21 -20.33 14.49 -2.72
N GLY A 22 -19.17 14.37 -2.08
CA GLY A 22 -19.02 13.66 -0.80
C GLY A 22 -18.83 12.15 -0.94
N ASP A 23 -18.79 11.61 -2.16
CA ASP A 23 -18.52 10.20 -2.40
C ASP A 23 -17.03 9.92 -2.64
N ALA A 24 -16.66 8.64 -2.56
CA ALA A 24 -15.32 8.17 -2.81
C ALA A 24 -15.33 6.85 -3.59
N VAL A 25 -14.41 6.74 -4.54
CA VAL A 25 -14.21 5.51 -5.32
C VAL A 25 -12.88 4.87 -4.98
N MET A 26 -12.87 3.54 -5.01
CA MET A 26 -11.67 2.75 -4.79
C MET A 26 -11.00 2.47 -6.13
N VAL A 27 -9.76 2.91 -6.30
CA VAL A 27 -8.95 2.73 -7.51
C VAL A 27 -7.70 1.91 -7.20
N ARG A 28 -6.98 1.45 -8.23
CA ARG A 28 -5.67 0.76 -8.07
C ARG A 28 -5.75 -0.46 -7.15
N ASP A 29 -6.65 -1.40 -7.48
CA ASP A 29 -6.95 -2.55 -6.62
C ASP A 29 -5.69 -3.32 -6.22
N LYS A 30 -5.60 -3.65 -4.92
CA LYS A 30 -4.48 -4.36 -4.27
C LYS A 30 -3.08 -3.75 -4.47
N GLU A 31 -2.95 -2.50 -4.90
CA GLU A 31 -1.64 -1.84 -5.01
C GLU A 31 -1.16 -1.23 -3.68
N TYR A 32 -2.03 -1.15 -2.66
CA TYR A 32 -1.72 -0.56 -1.36
C TYR A 32 -1.98 -1.53 -0.22
N ILE A 33 -1.17 -1.45 0.84
CA ILE A 33 -1.42 -2.11 2.13
C ILE A 33 -1.67 -1.07 3.22
N PHE A 34 -2.65 -1.34 4.08
CA PHE A 34 -3.06 -0.40 5.13
C PHE A 34 -2.80 -0.99 6.52
N CYS A 35 -2.06 -0.24 7.35
CA CYS A 35 -1.77 -0.67 8.71
C CYS A 35 -3.06 -0.81 9.52
N PRO A 36 -3.30 -1.95 10.21
CA PRO A 36 -4.54 -2.16 10.95
C PRO A 36 -4.71 -1.22 12.14
N TRP A 37 -3.63 -0.61 12.64
CA TRP A 37 -3.69 0.27 13.81
C TRP A 37 -4.14 1.69 13.48
N HIS A 38 -3.48 2.33 12.51
CA HIS A 38 -3.66 3.76 12.22
C HIS A 38 -4.08 4.04 10.77
N GLN A 39 -4.31 2.99 9.97
CA GLN A 39 -4.86 3.07 8.62
C GLN A 39 -4.01 3.88 7.63
N TRP A 40 -2.73 4.12 7.92
CA TRP A 40 -1.83 4.70 6.93
C TRP A 40 -1.60 3.67 5.83
N GLY A 41 -1.84 4.09 4.59
CA GLY A 41 -1.62 3.29 3.39
C GLY A 41 -0.22 3.48 2.85
N PHE A 42 0.38 2.39 2.40
CA PHE A 42 1.68 2.37 1.72
C PHE A 42 1.52 1.69 0.36
N GLU A 43 2.08 2.29 -0.68
CA GLU A 43 2.11 1.69 -2.01
C GLU A 43 3.09 0.51 -2.02
N LEU A 44 2.64 -0.67 -2.46
CA LEU A 44 3.46 -1.89 -2.42
C LEU A 44 4.70 -1.80 -3.31
N ALA A 45 4.61 -1.11 -4.45
CA ALA A 45 5.70 -1.01 -5.42
C ALA A 45 6.84 -0.09 -4.94
N THR A 46 6.52 1.00 -4.25
CA THR A 46 7.50 2.05 -3.91
C THR A 46 7.78 2.16 -2.41
N GLY A 47 6.89 1.62 -1.58
CA GLY A 47 6.93 1.76 -0.13
C GLY A 47 6.56 3.14 0.38
N THR A 48 6.17 4.07 -0.50
CA THR A 48 5.83 5.45 -0.12
C THR A 48 4.43 5.53 0.51
N THR A 49 4.19 6.60 1.27
CA THR A 49 2.86 6.91 1.83
C THR A 49 2.48 8.35 1.55
N ALA A 50 1.19 8.59 1.28
CA ALA A 50 0.66 9.94 1.15
C ALA A 50 0.51 10.66 2.50
N VAL A 51 0.51 9.94 3.62
CA VAL A 51 0.25 10.53 4.96
C VAL A 51 1.42 11.37 5.45
N LYS A 52 2.65 10.90 5.19
CA LYS A 52 3.91 11.58 5.48
C LYS A 52 4.87 11.30 4.31
N PRO A 53 4.88 12.13 3.26
CA PRO A 53 5.63 11.87 2.03
C PRO A 53 7.14 11.66 2.24
N GLU A 54 7.69 12.17 3.34
CA GLU A 54 9.06 12.00 3.75
C GLU A 54 9.36 10.62 4.39
N TRP A 55 8.33 9.80 4.64
CA TRP A 55 8.45 8.45 5.20
C TRP A 55 8.17 7.38 4.14
N SER A 56 8.87 6.25 4.27
CA SER A 56 8.63 5.06 3.46
C SER A 56 8.89 3.79 4.27
N ILE A 57 8.31 2.69 3.81
CA ILE A 57 8.70 1.35 4.23
C ILE A 57 9.79 0.82 3.31
N ARG A 58 10.60 -0.11 3.83
CA ARG A 58 11.60 -0.79 3.03
C ARG A 58 10.92 -1.65 1.97
N THR A 59 11.37 -1.50 0.72
CA THR A 59 11.03 -2.37 -0.39
C THR A 59 12.24 -3.22 -0.78
N TYR A 60 11.98 -4.31 -1.47
CA TYR A 60 13.01 -5.22 -1.95
C TYR A 60 12.74 -5.54 -3.41
N PRO A 61 13.77 -5.53 -4.28
CA PRO A 61 13.64 -6.06 -5.63
C PRO A 61 13.22 -7.52 -5.56
N VAL A 62 12.15 -7.87 -6.28
CA VAL A 62 11.64 -9.24 -6.36
C VAL A 62 11.62 -9.74 -7.79
N ARG A 63 11.86 -11.05 -7.96
CA ARG A 63 11.69 -11.75 -9.23
C ARG A 63 10.91 -13.04 -8.99
N VAL A 64 9.94 -13.33 -9.86
CA VAL A 64 9.23 -14.61 -9.88
C VAL A 64 9.94 -15.55 -10.84
N VAL A 65 10.29 -16.75 -10.37
CA VAL A 65 10.87 -17.82 -11.20
C VAL A 65 10.06 -19.09 -10.98
N GLY A 66 9.27 -19.48 -11.98
CA GLY A 66 8.30 -20.57 -11.81
C GLY A 66 7.30 -20.24 -10.71
N ASN A 67 7.31 -21.03 -9.63
CA ASN A 67 6.43 -20.84 -8.48
C ASN A 67 7.14 -20.19 -7.27
N ASP A 68 8.41 -19.80 -7.42
CA ASP A 68 9.23 -19.22 -6.37
C ASP A 68 9.30 -17.69 -6.49
N VAL A 69 9.30 -17.01 -5.35
CA VAL A 69 9.53 -15.56 -5.23
C VAL A 69 10.93 -15.35 -4.67
N LEU A 70 11.83 -14.82 -5.51
CA LEU A 70 13.20 -14.47 -5.13
C LEU A 70 13.23 -13.01 -4.66
N VAL A 71 13.88 -12.76 -3.52
CA VAL A 71 14.03 -11.44 -2.91
C VAL A 71 15.52 -11.11 -2.79
N GLN A 72 15.93 -9.93 -3.24
CA GLN A 72 17.30 -9.44 -3.05
C GLN A 72 17.38 -8.64 -1.74
N ALA A 73 18.30 -9.03 -0.85
CA ALA A 73 18.53 -8.38 0.44
C ALA A 73 19.31 -7.07 0.32
#